data_AF-A0A420DRS4-F1
#
_entry.id   AF-A0A420DRS4-F1
#
_cell.length_a   1.000
_cell.length_b   1.000
_cell.length_c   1.000
_cell.angle_alpha   90.00
_cell.angle_beta   90.00
_cell.angle_gamma   90.00
#
_symmetry.space_group_name_H-M   'P 1'
#
loop_
_entity.id
_entity.type
_entity.pdbx_description
1 polymer ?
#
loop_
_entity_poly.entity_id
_entity_poly.type
_entity_poly.pdbx_seq_one_letter_code
_entity_poly.pdbx_strand_id
1 'polypeptide(L)'
;MKYRKEIITTAGTLACAIGIGFFMQNSAATLPAEYEGATLINADAVVLDVGEIVLTSADFKDDTIVPKAEEAVTLAAADEMIAPKLAESPRVQAAGAVGGDPDMSEPKAQPTPDIACAITANARPVAAAMVNLTLSAPCLPLERLTVHHSGLLFSQTTDEAGAFDIIVPAMALNATFVVAFTNGEGAVAQANVEELSEYDRVALQWKGDTGFHLHAREFGADYQTDGHVWSGAMRDMTYAVTGKGGFVSVLGDADIPDGLLAEVYTFPANAVQNAGDVALSVEAEVALNNCGMEIEAKTLQTFSGKDITTRTLTLSVPDCDASGNFLVLNNLYEDLTVAATN
;
A
#
# COMPACT_ATOMS: atom_id res chain seq x y z
N MET A 1 -40.00 -22.48 -52.59
CA MET A 1 -39.52 -21.12 -52.24
C MET A 1 -40.26 -20.58 -51.00
N LYS A 2 -40.06 -21.15 -49.80
CA LYS A 2 -40.82 -20.77 -48.59
C LYS A 2 -40.06 -19.91 -47.57
N TYR A 3 -38.73 -19.79 -47.68
CA TYR A 3 -37.89 -19.10 -46.68
C TYR A 3 -37.20 -17.83 -47.21
N ARG A 4 -37.55 -17.37 -48.42
CA ARG A 4 -36.93 -16.17 -49.01
C ARG A 4 -37.16 -14.91 -48.17
N LYS A 5 -38.34 -14.76 -47.55
CA LYS A 5 -38.64 -13.59 -46.71
C LYS A 5 -37.86 -13.63 -45.39
N GLU A 6 -37.81 -14.78 -44.73
CA GLU A 6 -37.08 -14.96 -43.47
C GLU A 6 -35.58 -14.73 -43.64
N ILE A 7 -34.97 -15.30 -44.70
CA ILE A 7 -33.53 -15.10 -45.00
C ILE A 7 -33.21 -13.62 -45.26
N ILE A 8 -34.11 -12.88 -45.93
CA ILE A 8 -33.91 -11.45 -46.21
C ILE A 8 -33.97 -10.62 -44.92
N THR A 9 -34.91 -10.91 -44.01
CA THR A 9 -34.98 -10.23 -42.71
C THR A 9 -33.78 -10.53 -41.82
N THR A 10 -33.34 -11.79 -41.72
CA THR A 10 -32.20 -12.16 -40.88
C THR A 10 -30.88 -11.60 -41.42
N ALA A 11 -30.71 -11.59 -42.76
CA ALA A 11 -29.56 -10.94 -43.39
C ALA A 11 -29.58 -9.41 -43.20
N GLY A 12 -30.77 -8.79 -43.21
CA GLY A 12 -30.94 -7.36 -42.95
C GLY A 12 -30.54 -6.95 -41.53
N THR A 13 -31.01 -7.66 -40.50
CA THR A 13 -30.63 -7.37 -39.11
C THR A 13 -29.15 -7.62 -38.85
N LEU A 14 -28.56 -8.67 -39.44
CA LEU A 14 -27.13 -8.93 -39.32
C LEU A 14 -26.29 -7.82 -39.97
N ALA A 15 -26.70 -7.31 -41.13
CA ALA A 15 -26.03 -6.19 -41.80
C ALA A 15 -26.15 -4.88 -40.99
N CYS A 16 -27.29 -4.62 -40.36
CA CYS A 16 -27.45 -3.47 -39.47
C CYS A 16 -26.57 -3.58 -38.21
N ALA A 17 -26.50 -4.77 -37.58
CA ALA A 17 -25.67 -4.98 -36.40
C ALA A 17 -24.17 -4.82 -36.71
N ILE A 18 -23.72 -5.37 -37.84
CA ILE A 18 -22.33 -5.20 -38.32
C ILE A 18 -22.06 -3.74 -38.68
N GLY A 19 -23.02 -3.06 -39.30
CA GLY A 19 -22.88 -1.63 -39.66
C GLY A 19 -22.73 -0.72 -38.44
N ILE A 20 -23.47 -0.96 -37.36
CA ILE A 20 -23.36 -0.20 -36.11
C ILE A 20 -22.03 -0.52 -35.40
N GLY A 21 -21.62 -1.79 -35.36
CA GLY A 21 -20.33 -2.20 -34.78
C GLY A 21 -19.13 -1.59 -35.52
N PHE A 22 -19.17 -1.58 -36.86
CA PHE A 22 -18.15 -0.95 -37.69
C PHE A 22 -18.14 0.58 -37.53
N PHE A 23 -19.31 1.22 -37.43
CA PHE A 23 -19.38 2.66 -37.21
C PHE A 23 -18.90 3.06 -35.81
N MET A 24 -19.17 2.27 -34.76
CA MET A 24 -18.65 2.54 -33.41
C MET A 24 -17.13 2.33 -33.31
N GLN A 25 -16.58 1.33 -33.99
CA GLN A 25 -15.14 1.10 -34.02
C GLN A 25 -14.39 2.11 -34.89
N ASN A 26 -15.01 2.61 -35.96
CA ASN A 26 -14.37 3.52 -36.91
C ASN A 26 -14.69 5.01 -36.67
N SER A 27 -15.56 5.33 -35.70
CA SER A 27 -15.88 6.72 -35.29
C SER A 27 -15.14 7.17 -34.03
N ALA A 28 -14.15 6.41 -33.55
CA ALA A 28 -13.12 6.94 -32.65
C ALA A 28 -12.12 7.82 -33.44
N ALA A 29 -12.66 8.81 -34.15
CA ALA A 29 -11.94 9.99 -34.61
C ALA A 29 -12.37 11.11 -33.67
N THR A 30 -11.45 11.47 -32.78
CA THR A 30 -11.54 12.59 -31.84
C THR A 30 -11.95 13.87 -32.56
N LEU A 31 -13.10 14.43 -32.18
CA LEU A 31 -13.36 15.85 -32.39
C LEU A 31 -12.45 16.60 -31.39
N PRO A 32 -11.68 17.61 -31.84
CA PRO A 32 -10.91 18.41 -30.90
C PRO A 32 -11.89 19.25 -30.08
N ALA A 33 -11.91 19.03 -28.76
CA ALA A 33 -12.33 20.07 -27.85
C ALA A 33 -11.22 21.13 -27.86
N GLU A 34 -11.57 22.33 -28.28
CA GLU A 34 -10.71 23.49 -28.25
C GLU A 34 -10.44 23.87 -26.78
N TYR A 35 -9.31 23.40 -26.26
CA TYR A 35 -8.68 23.90 -25.04
C TYR A 35 -7.21 24.15 -25.37
N GLU A 36 -6.77 25.39 -25.21
CA GLU A 36 -5.36 25.76 -25.24
C GLU A 36 -4.60 24.99 -24.15
N GLY A 37 -3.80 24.02 -24.55
CA GLY A 37 -2.92 23.25 -23.68
C GLY A 37 -1.93 22.44 -24.53
N ALA A 38 -0.64 22.66 -24.30
CA ALA A 38 0.45 22.13 -25.11
C ALA A 38 0.49 20.60 -25.20
N THR A 39 0.82 20.09 -26.38
CA THR A 39 0.97 18.66 -26.71
C THR A 39 2.20 18.04 -26.04
N LEU A 40 2.00 16.97 -25.26
CA LEU A 40 3.03 15.99 -24.94
C LEU A 40 2.87 14.76 -25.84
N ILE A 41 3.91 14.48 -26.61
CA ILE A 41 4.05 13.33 -27.48
C ILE A 41 4.68 12.22 -26.64
N ASN A 42 3.88 11.24 -26.19
CA ASN A 42 4.14 9.79 -26.24
C ASN A 42 3.12 9.08 -25.32
N ALA A 43 2.25 8.24 -25.89
CA ALA A 43 1.34 7.40 -25.12
C ALA A 43 1.27 6.02 -25.77
N ASP A 44 2.32 5.23 -25.55
CA ASP A 44 2.14 3.77 -25.50
C ASP A 44 1.57 3.45 -24.11
N ALA A 45 0.24 3.53 -24.01
CA ALA A 45 -0.49 3.04 -22.85
C ALA A 45 -0.58 1.52 -22.96
N VAL A 46 0.37 0.82 -22.33
CA VAL A 46 0.19 -0.59 -21.97
C VAL A 46 -0.86 -0.65 -20.86
N VAL A 47 -2.04 -1.14 -21.21
CA VAL A 47 -3.07 -1.56 -20.25
C VAL A 47 -2.50 -2.77 -19.50
N LEU A 48 -2.07 -2.57 -18.25
CA LEU A 48 -1.75 -3.68 -17.35
C LEU A 48 -3.06 -4.22 -16.76
N ASP A 49 -3.47 -5.37 -17.29
CA ASP A 49 -4.46 -6.27 -16.71
C ASP A 49 -3.98 -6.68 -15.29
N VAL A 50 -4.80 -6.41 -14.28
CA VAL A 50 -4.50 -6.76 -12.88
C VAL A 50 -4.72 -8.26 -12.75
N GLY A 51 -3.66 -9.04 -12.96
CA GLY A 51 -3.61 -10.41 -12.48
C GLY A 51 -3.58 -10.41 -10.96
N GLU A 52 -4.60 -11.00 -10.33
CA GLU A 52 -4.61 -11.35 -8.91
C GLU A 52 -3.27 -11.96 -8.49
N ILE A 53 -2.71 -11.47 -7.38
CA ILE A 53 -1.64 -12.16 -6.68
C ILE A 53 -2.28 -13.40 -6.04
N VAL A 54 -2.26 -14.52 -6.76
CA VAL A 54 -2.58 -15.83 -6.19
C VAL A 54 -1.37 -16.28 -5.38
N LEU A 55 -1.44 -16.13 -4.06
CA LEU A 55 -0.55 -16.82 -3.12
C LEU A 55 -0.82 -18.32 -3.25
N THR A 56 0.04 -19.03 -3.98
CA THR A 56 0.00 -20.50 -4.01
C THR A 56 0.55 -21.03 -2.68
N SER A 57 -0.30 -21.09 -1.66
CA SER A 57 -0.08 -22.01 -0.55
C SER A 57 -0.14 -23.42 -1.12
N ALA A 58 1.03 -24.03 -1.35
CA ALA A 58 1.08 -25.43 -1.74
C ALA A 58 0.49 -26.28 -0.60
N ASP A 59 -0.54 -27.06 -0.95
CA ASP A 59 -1.09 -28.13 -0.14
C ASP A 59 0.03 -29.12 0.26
N PHE A 60 0.41 -29.13 1.54
CA PHE A 60 1.14 -30.26 2.09
C PHE A 60 0.13 -31.31 2.53
N LYS A 61 0.03 -32.34 1.71
CA LYS A 61 -0.75 -33.55 1.96
C LYS A 61 -0.03 -34.40 3.02
N ASP A 62 -0.61 -34.37 4.21
CA ASP A 62 -0.64 -35.38 5.27
C ASP A 62 0.20 -36.65 5.04
N ASP A 63 1.33 -36.75 5.75
CA ASP A 63 1.89 -38.04 6.14
C ASP A 63 1.84 -38.14 7.66
N THR A 64 0.82 -38.85 8.11
CA THR A 64 0.46 -39.09 9.49
C THR A 64 1.55 -39.92 10.18
N ILE A 65 2.19 -39.36 11.21
CA ILE A 65 2.87 -40.15 12.24
C ILE A 65 2.22 -39.82 13.58
N VAL A 66 1.48 -40.78 14.11
CA VAL A 66 0.86 -40.74 15.44
C VAL A 66 1.91 -41.08 16.50
N PRO A 67 2.22 -40.18 17.45
CA PRO A 67 2.88 -40.56 18.70
C PRO A 67 1.84 -40.81 19.79
N LYS A 68 2.09 -41.88 20.53
CA LYS A 68 1.29 -42.49 21.59
C LYS A 68 1.31 -41.67 22.89
N ALA A 69 0.17 -41.64 23.59
CA ALA A 69 -0.06 -41.12 24.96
C ALA A 69 0.92 -41.76 25.99
N GLU A 70 1.25 -41.23 27.16
CA GLU A 70 0.60 -40.36 28.17
C GLU A 70 1.71 -39.50 28.84
N GLU A 71 1.44 -38.36 29.50
CA GLU A 71 1.24 -38.32 30.96
C GLU A 71 0.62 -36.98 31.43
N ALA A 72 -0.08 -37.06 32.55
CA ALA A 72 -1.04 -36.10 33.07
C ALA A 72 -0.43 -34.79 33.61
N VAL A 73 -1.10 -33.67 33.31
CA VAL A 73 -1.01 -32.44 34.09
C VAL A 73 -2.41 -32.06 34.56
N THR A 74 -2.58 -32.05 35.88
CA THR A 74 -3.81 -31.68 36.58
C THR A 74 -4.03 -30.17 36.51
N LEU A 75 -5.16 -29.76 35.93
CA LEU A 75 -5.66 -28.38 36.00
C LEU A 75 -6.58 -28.21 37.21
N ALA A 76 -6.29 -27.21 38.02
CA ALA A 76 -7.11 -26.79 39.16
C ALA A 76 -8.41 -26.13 38.67
N ALA A 77 -9.49 -26.39 39.40
CA ALA A 77 -10.85 -25.98 39.12
C ALA A 77 -11.02 -24.44 39.01
N ALA A 78 -11.76 -24.01 37.99
CA ALA A 78 -12.37 -22.68 37.93
C ALA A 78 -13.88 -22.83 38.20
N ASP A 79 -14.37 -22.04 39.15
CA ASP A 79 -15.76 -21.94 39.58
C ASP A 79 -16.68 -21.50 38.44
N GLU A 80 -17.87 -22.09 38.41
CA GLU A 80 -18.97 -21.74 37.50
C GLU A 80 -19.44 -20.30 37.73
N MET A 81 -19.37 -19.46 36.69
CA MET A 81 -20.20 -18.27 36.59
C MET A 81 -21.30 -18.46 35.55
N ILE A 82 -22.52 -18.32 36.05
CA ILE A 82 -23.82 -18.56 35.43
C ILE A 82 -24.08 -17.52 34.31
N ALA A 83 -24.46 -18.02 33.13
CA ALA A 83 -24.95 -17.20 32.02
C ALA A 83 -26.33 -16.57 32.35
N PRO A 84 -26.57 -15.28 32.05
CA PRO A 84 -27.87 -14.67 32.24
C PRO A 84 -28.85 -15.10 31.14
N LYS A 85 -30.06 -15.40 31.59
CA LYS A 85 -31.20 -15.91 30.83
C LYS A 85 -31.81 -14.81 29.95
N LEU A 86 -31.97 -15.08 28.64
CA LEU A 86 -32.75 -14.25 27.72
C LEU A 86 -34.20 -14.10 28.24
N ALA A 87 -34.69 -12.87 28.33
CA ALA A 87 -36.06 -12.57 28.68
C ALA A 87 -36.98 -12.72 27.44
N GLU A 88 -38.07 -13.46 27.62
CA GLU A 88 -39.16 -13.62 26.65
C GLU A 88 -39.90 -12.28 26.42
N SER A 89 -40.13 -11.93 25.16
CA SER A 89 -41.07 -10.87 24.78
C SER A 89 -42.52 -11.37 24.86
N PRO A 90 -43.51 -10.55 25.23
CA PRO A 90 -44.88 -10.99 25.41
C PRO A 90 -45.58 -11.25 24.07
N ARG A 91 -46.33 -12.37 24.01
CA ARG A 91 -47.35 -12.63 23.00
C ARG A 91 -48.41 -11.53 23.03
N VAL A 92 -48.52 -10.75 21.96
CA VAL A 92 -49.70 -9.92 21.70
C VAL A 92 -50.76 -10.79 21.03
N GLN A 93 -51.97 -10.71 21.57
CA GLN A 93 -53.16 -11.47 21.19
C GLN A 93 -53.66 -11.03 19.80
N ALA A 94 -54.02 -12.01 18.97
CA ALA A 94 -54.78 -11.78 17.76
C ALA A 94 -56.25 -11.51 18.12
N ALA A 95 -56.78 -10.36 17.70
CA ALA A 95 -58.20 -10.07 17.61
C ALA A 95 -58.57 -9.85 16.14
N GLY A 96 -59.66 -10.47 15.71
CA GLY A 96 -60.01 -10.65 14.31
C GLY A 96 -60.70 -9.46 13.63
N ALA A 97 -60.48 -9.43 12.31
CA ALA A 97 -61.39 -9.19 11.19
C ALA A 97 -62.29 -7.93 11.17
N VAL A 98 -62.00 -7.02 10.22
CA VAL A 98 -62.99 -6.49 9.26
C VAL A 98 -62.28 -6.31 7.91
N GLY A 99 -62.93 -6.77 6.83
CA GLY A 99 -62.37 -6.81 5.48
C GLY A 99 -62.38 -5.48 4.72
N GLY A 100 -61.58 -5.48 3.65
CA GLY A 100 -61.48 -4.43 2.64
C GLY A 100 -60.14 -4.59 1.92
N ASP A 101 -60.16 -5.01 0.66
CA ASP A 101 -59.01 -5.16 -0.24
C ASP A 101 -59.28 -4.27 -1.46
N PRO A 102 -58.29 -3.79 -2.25
CA PRO A 102 -56.90 -3.46 -1.96
C PRO A 102 -56.62 -1.96 -2.24
N ASP A 103 -55.71 -1.34 -1.49
CA ASP A 103 -54.92 -0.24 -2.05
C ASP A 103 -53.46 -0.46 -1.64
N MET A 104 -52.79 -1.34 -2.40
CA MET A 104 -51.33 -1.38 -2.41
C MET A 104 -50.82 -0.14 -3.13
N SER A 105 -50.88 0.99 -2.42
CA SER A 105 -49.90 2.04 -2.64
C SER A 105 -48.58 1.52 -2.10
N GLU A 106 -47.74 1.02 -3.02
CA GLU A 106 -46.36 0.66 -2.80
C GLU A 106 -45.70 1.73 -1.92
N PRO A 107 -45.11 1.38 -0.76
CA PRO A 107 -44.38 2.35 0.04
C PRO A 107 -43.31 2.94 -0.87
N LYS A 108 -43.44 4.21 -1.25
CA LYS A 108 -42.35 4.92 -1.92
C LYS A 108 -41.15 4.76 -1.01
N ALA A 109 -40.16 4.02 -1.48
CA ALA A 109 -38.85 3.94 -0.84
C ALA A 109 -38.41 5.37 -0.61
N GLN A 110 -38.44 5.78 0.65
CA GLN A 110 -37.86 7.05 1.05
C GLN A 110 -36.37 6.89 0.75
N PRO A 111 -35.75 7.77 -0.06
CA PRO A 111 -34.34 7.67 -0.31
C PRO A 111 -33.65 7.73 1.05
N THR A 112 -33.08 6.61 1.49
CA THR A 112 -32.08 6.61 2.53
C THR A 112 -31.03 7.61 2.06
N PRO A 113 -30.71 8.64 2.85
CA PRO A 113 -29.57 9.47 2.53
C PRO A 113 -28.39 8.50 2.45
N ASP A 114 -27.82 8.35 1.26
CA ASP A 114 -26.50 7.78 1.12
C ASP A 114 -25.60 8.77 1.85
N ILE A 115 -25.30 8.49 3.13
CA ILE A 115 -24.29 9.24 3.85
C ILE A 115 -22.96 8.70 3.33
N ALA A 116 -22.69 8.98 2.04
CA ALA A 116 -21.41 8.71 1.44
C ALA A 116 -20.37 9.42 2.28
N CYS A 117 -19.33 8.70 2.71
CA CYS A 117 -18.31 9.33 3.51
C CYS A 117 -17.57 10.39 2.68
N ALA A 118 -17.53 11.63 3.18
CA ALA A 118 -16.66 12.65 2.63
C ALA A 118 -15.20 12.36 3.06
N ILE A 119 -14.46 11.66 2.19
CA ILE A 119 -13.02 11.42 2.34
C ILE A 119 -12.27 12.47 1.52
N THR A 120 -11.36 13.18 2.17
CA THR A 120 -10.51 14.19 1.51
C THR A 120 -9.05 13.97 1.87
N ALA A 121 -8.16 14.16 0.90
CA ALA A 121 -6.72 14.10 1.10
C ALA A 121 -6.06 15.37 0.54
N ASN A 122 -4.99 15.82 1.18
CA ASN A 122 -4.15 16.92 0.71
C ASN A 122 -2.67 16.52 0.75
N ALA A 123 -1.91 16.97 -0.25
CA ALA A 123 -0.48 16.75 -0.34
C ALA A 123 0.21 18.10 -0.57
N ARG A 124 1.13 18.46 0.33
CA ARG A 124 1.89 19.71 0.24
C ARG A 124 3.40 19.42 0.29
N PRO A 125 4.18 19.83 -0.72
CA PRO A 125 5.64 19.74 -0.64
C PRO A 125 6.19 20.47 0.59
N VAL A 126 7.20 19.90 1.21
CA VAL A 126 7.98 20.48 2.30
C VAL A 126 9.47 20.22 2.04
N ALA A 127 10.34 20.72 2.93
CA ALA A 127 11.79 20.63 2.77
C ALA A 127 12.28 19.18 2.55
N ALA A 128 13.49 19.07 1.96
CA ALA A 128 14.10 17.80 1.58
C ALA A 128 13.28 16.95 0.59
N ALA A 129 12.53 17.61 -0.32
CA ALA A 129 11.64 16.95 -1.28
C ALA A 129 10.66 15.97 -0.61
N MET A 130 10.20 16.28 0.61
CA MET A 130 9.20 15.50 1.33
C MET A 130 7.80 16.09 1.07
N VAL A 131 6.76 15.35 1.41
CA VAL A 131 5.37 15.77 1.26
C VAL A 131 4.64 15.60 2.58
N ASN A 132 4.01 16.66 3.05
CA ASN A 132 3.01 16.58 4.10
C ASN A 132 1.71 16.05 3.49
N LEU A 133 1.35 14.81 3.84
CA LEU A 133 0.14 14.13 3.41
C LEU A 133 -0.86 14.13 4.57
N THR A 134 -2.00 14.75 4.35
CA THR A 134 -3.10 14.79 5.33
C THR A 134 -4.35 14.17 4.75
N LEU A 135 -5.16 13.57 5.62
CA LEU A 135 -6.46 12.99 5.28
C LEU A 135 -7.49 13.38 6.34
N SER A 136 -8.72 13.63 5.89
CA SER A 136 -9.90 13.69 6.75
C SER A 136 -11.01 12.79 6.19
N ALA A 137 -11.44 11.84 7.01
CA ALA A 137 -12.53 10.92 6.79
C ALA A 137 -13.30 10.70 8.11
N PRO A 138 -14.09 11.68 8.60
CA PRO A 138 -14.70 11.65 9.94
C PRO A 138 -15.64 10.46 10.21
N CYS A 139 -16.03 9.76 9.16
CA CYS A 139 -16.87 8.56 9.18
C CYS A 139 -16.08 7.26 9.47
N LEU A 140 -14.74 7.28 9.34
CA LEU A 140 -13.83 6.13 9.42
C LEU A 140 -12.74 6.40 10.48
N PRO A 141 -13.10 6.53 11.76
CA PRO A 141 -12.14 6.66 12.86
C PRO A 141 -11.47 5.32 13.15
N LEU A 142 -10.19 5.36 13.53
CA LEU A 142 -9.41 4.16 13.87
C LEU A 142 -9.44 3.07 12.77
N GLU A 143 -9.58 3.50 11.53
CA GLU A 143 -9.73 2.61 10.38
C GLU A 143 -8.37 2.44 9.70
N ARG A 144 -8.07 1.19 9.35
CA ARG A 144 -6.87 0.83 8.58
C ARG A 144 -7.02 1.31 7.14
N LEU A 145 -5.93 1.87 6.62
CA LEU A 145 -5.79 2.24 5.22
C LEU A 145 -4.39 1.90 4.69
N THR A 146 -4.24 1.93 3.37
CA THR A 146 -2.95 1.81 2.70
C THR A 146 -2.69 3.05 1.85
N VAL A 147 -1.47 3.56 1.92
CA VAL A 147 -0.99 4.64 1.06
C VAL A 147 -0.12 4.03 -0.04
N HIS A 148 -0.46 4.33 -1.29
CA HIS A 148 0.32 3.98 -2.48
C HIS A 148 0.96 5.24 -3.06
N HIS A 149 2.28 5.20 -3.26
CA HIS A 149 3.02 6.30 -3.87
C HIS A 149 4.22 5.79 -4.68
N SER A 150 4.14 5.82 -6.01
CA SER A 150 5.27 5.49 -6.91
C SER A 150 5.98 4.17 -6.53
N GLY A 151 5.19 3.13 -6.27
CA GLY A 151 5.68 1.81 -5.84
C GLY A 151 5.84 1.63 -4.33
N LEU A 152 5.97 2.72 -3.55
CA LEU A 152 5.91 2.66 -2.09
C LEU A 152 4.51 2.28 -1.63
N LEU A 153 4.46 1.36 -0.67
CA LEU A 153 3.25 0.86 -0.05
C LEU A 153 3.45 0.82 1.46
N PHE A 154 2.59 1.48 2.22
CA PHE A 154 2.60 1.40 3.68
C PHE A 154 1.18 1.53 4.25
N SER A 155 0.93 0.84 5.37
CA SER A 155 -0.37 0.85 6.05
C SER A 155 -0.38 1.91 7.15
N GLN A 156 -1.47 2.65 7.29
CA GLN A 156 -1.68 3.58 8.39
C GLN A 156 -3.04 3.34 9.03
N THR A 157 -3.23 3.91 10.22
CA THR A 157 -4.51 3.95 10.91
C THR A 157 -4.94 5.41 11.05
N THR A 158 -6.20 5.72 10.75
CA THR A 158 -6.75 7.05 11.09
C THR A 158 -6.88 7.21 12.61
N ASP A 159 -6.83 8.43 13.10
CA ASP A 159 -7.08 8.71 14.51
C ASP A 159 -8.58 8.60 14.88
N GLU A 160 -8.92 8.91 16.14
CA GLU A 160 -10.31 8.89 16.64
C GLU A 160 -11.24 9.88 15.91
N ALA A 161 -10.69 10.88 15.21
CA ALA A 161 -11.43 11.83 14.40
C ALA A 161 -11.50 11.42 12.91
N GLY A 162 -10.94 10.26 12.55
CA GLY A 162 -10.87 9.80 11.17
C GLY A 162 -9.84 10.57 10.33
N ALA A 163 -8.79 11.09 10.94
CA ALA A 163 -7.75 11.86 10.28
C ALA A 163 -6.36 11.23 10.39
N PHE A 164 -5.44 11.62 9.51
CA PHE A 164 -4.00 11.44 9.75
C PHE A 164 -3.23 12.62 9.15
N ASP A 165 -2.03 12.87 9.69
CA ASP A 165 -1.09 13.90 9.23
C ASP A 165 0.34 13.33 9.32
N ILE A 166 0.94 13.04 8.17
CA ILE A 166 2.26 12.41 8.08
C ILE A 166 3.17 13.10 7.07
N ILE A 167 4.47 12.87 7.19
CA ILE A 167 5.48 13.34 6.22
C ILE A 167 6.00 12.13 5.44
N VAL A 168 5.89 12.18 4.12
CA VAL A 168 6.25 11.08 3.21
C VAL A 168 7.31 11.55 2.21
N PRO A 169 8.39 10.80 1.97
CA PRO A 169 9.35 11.10 0.92
C PRO A 169 8.70 10.99 -0.47
N ALA A 170 8.86 12.01 -1.31
CA ALA A 170 8.44 11.95 -2.71
C ALA A 170 9.38 11.03 -3.53
N MET A 171 8.84 10.04 -4.21
CA MET A 171 9.61 9.18 -5.11
C MET A 171 9.46 9.60 -6.57
N ALA A 172 8.63 10.61 -6.86
CA ALA A 172 8.43 11.17 -8.20
C ALA A 172 8.18 12.68 -8.15
N LEU A 173 8.61 13.40 -9.20
CA LEU A 173 8.43 14.86 -9.36
C LEU A 173 6.94 15.25 -9.29
N ASN A 174 6.10 14.51 -10.01
CA ASN A 174 4.64 14.63 -9.90
C ASN A 174 4.15 13.52 -8.96
N ALA A 175 4.19 13.81 -7.67
CA ALA A 175 3.88 12.85 -6.63
C ALA A 175 2.35 12.65 -6.54
N THR A 176 1.88 11.46 -6.89
CA THR A 176 0.50 11.03 -6.67
C THR A 176 0.45 10.09 -5.47
N PHE A 177 -0.42 10.38 -4.52
CA PHE A 177 -0.70 9.56 -3.34
C PHE A 177 -2.12 9.04 -3.46
N VAL A 178 -2.27 7.72 -3.50
CA VAL A 178 -3.57 7.05 -3.44
C VAL A 178 -3.73 6.47 -2.05
N VAL A 179 -4.73 6.95 -1.32
CA VAL A 179 -5.10 6.47 0.02
C VAL A 179 -6.34 5.59 -0.14
N ALA A 180 -6.22 4.32 0.22
CA ALA A 180 -7.30 3.34 0.07
C ALA A 180 -7.64 2.69 1.42
N PHE A 181 -8.92 2.72 1.79
CA PHE A 181 -9.46 2.04 2.95
C PHE A 181 -9.83 0.59 2.63
N THR A 182 -9.99 -0.23 3.68
CA THR A 182 -10.36 -1.65 3.52
C THR A 182 -11.76 -1.85 2.91
N ASN A 183 -12.65 -0.87 3.08
CA ASN A 183 -14.01 -0.85 2.53
C ASN A 183 -14.07 -0.49 1.03
N GLY A 184 -12.93 -0.22 0.39
CA GLY A 184 -12.84 0.16 -1.02
C GLY A 184 -13.03 1.66 -1.29
N GLU A 185 -13.32 2.47 -0.28
CA GLU A 185 -13.33 3.92 -0.38
C GLU A 185 -11.90 4.49 -0.30
N GLY A 186 -11.71 5.76 -0.68
CA GLY A 186 -10.38 6.36 -0.67
C GLY A 186 -10.35 7.78 -1.19
N ALA A 187 -9.16 8.36 -1.21
CA ALA A 187 -8.90 9.67 -1.78
C ALA A 187 -7.54 9.70 -2.48
N VAL A 188 -7.40 10.65 -3.40
CA VAL A 188 -6.15 10.89 -4.13
C VAL A 188 -5.69 12.32 -3.83
N ALA A 189 -4.41 12.47 -3.51
CA ALA A 189 -3.76 13.77 -3.39
C ALA A 189 -2.54 13.84 -4.30
N GLN A 190 -2.22 15.03 -4.79
CA GLN A 190 -1.11 15.25 -5.70
C GLN A 190 -0.27 16.44 -5.23
N ALA A 191 1.04 16.33 -5.42
CA ALA A 191 2.00 17.39 -5.15
C ALA A 191 3.06 17.41 -6.26
N ASN A 192 3.49 18.61 -6.67
CA ASN A 192 4.65 18.79 -7.54
C ASN A 192 5.86 19.12 -6.66
N VAL A 193 6.93 18.31 -6.75
CA VAL A 193 8.09 18.32 -5.84
C VAL A 193 9.36 18.54 -6.67
N GLU A 194 9.59 19.79 -7.07
CA GLU A 194 10.68 20.17 -7.99
C GLU A 194 12.06 19.82 -7.43
N GLU A 195 12.23 19.92 -6.11
CA GLU A 195 13.49 19.65 -5.41
C GLU A 195 13.88 18.17 -5.40
N LEU A 196 13.01 17.25 -5.86
CA LEU A 196 13.34 15.81 -5.89
C LEU A 196 14.61 15.52 -6.67
N SER A 197 14.91 16.32 -7.70
CA SER A 197 16.13 16.19 -8.49
C SER A 197 17.43 16.40 -7.69
N GLU A 198 17.36 16.97 -6.49
CA GLU A 198 18.49 17.19 -5.58
C GLU A 198 18.79 16.00 -4.66
N TYR A 199 17.89 15.01 -4.63
CA TYR A 199 17.97 13.89 -3.69
C TYR A 199 17.97 12.55 -4.42
N ASP A 200 18.79 11.64 -3.90
CA ASP A 200 18.72 10.23 -4.22
C ASP A 200 17.98 9.52 -3.09
N ARG A 201 17.14 8.55 -3.47
CA ARG A 201 16.31 7.81 -2.52
C ARG A 201 16.40 6.33 -2.74
N VAL A 202 16.47 5.65 -1.60
CA VAL A 202 16.51 4.21 -1.51
C VAL A 202 15.49 3.80 -0.48
N ALA A 203 14.63 2.85 -0.83
CA ALA A 203 13.59 2.36 0.06
C ALA A 203 13.61 0.84 0.17
N LEU A 204 13.27 0.37 1.36
CA LEU A 204 12.99 -1.02 1.68
C LEU A 204 11.55 -1.07 2.19
N GLN A 205 10.72 -1.96 1.66
CA GLN A 205 9.36 -2.18 2.16
C GLN A 205 9.06 -3.66 2.36
N TRP A 206 8.27 -3.98 3.38
CA TRP A 206 7.93 -5.36 3.75
C TRP A 206 6.54 -5.41 4.42
N LYS A 207 6.10 -6.60 4.78
CA LYS A 207 4.81 -6.83 5.45
C LYS A 207 5.05 -7.45 6.82
N GLY A 208 4.40 -6.90 7.84
CA GLY A 208 4.43 -7.40 9.20
C GLY A 208 5.77 -7.14 9.91
N ASP A 209 5.94 -7.80 11.05
CA ASP A 209 7.10 -7.66 11.91
C ASP A 209 8.15 -8.72 11.56
N THR A 210 9.01 -8.41 10.59
CA THR A 210 9.99 -9.35 10.03
C THR A 210 11.44 -8.99 10.35
N GLY A 211 11.70 -7.96 11.16
CA GLY A 211 13.04 -7.54 11.58
C GLY A 211 13.93 -6.92 10.49
N PHE A 212 13.34 -6.44 9.39
CA PHE A 212 14.07 -5.78 8.30
C PHE A 212 14.50 -4.36 8.67
N HIS A 213 15.72 -4.00 8.29
CA HIS A 213 16.28 -2.65 8.43
C HIS A 213 17.10 -2.25 7.21
N LEU A 214 16.98 -0.98 6.81
CA LEU A 214 17.81 -0.33 5.82
C LEU A 214 18.95 0.41 6.52
N HIS A 215 20.18 0.07 6.14
CA HIS A 215 21.39 0.67 6.67
C HIS A 215 22.12 1.44 5.58
N ALA A 216 22.46 2.69 5.87
CA ALA A 216 23.30 3.54 5.04
C ALA A 216 24.57 3.92 5.83
N ARG A 217 25.72 3.43 5.40
CA ARG A 217 27.03 3.80 5.96
C ARG A 217 27.69 4.81 5.05
N GLU A 218 27.62 6.07 5.45
CA GLU A 218 28.11 7.20 4.67
C GLU A 218 29.62 7.39 4.82
N PHE A 219 30.28 7.79 3.73
CA PHE A 219 31.67 8.26 3.74
C PHE A 219 32.66 7.25 4.36
N GLY A 220 32.39 5.96 4.19
CA GLY A 220 33.23 4.89 4.76
C GLY A 220 33.04 4.65 6.26
N ALA A 221 31.92 5.09 6.84
CA ALA A 221 31.59 4.86 8.24
C ALA A 221 31.46 3.37 8.59
N ASP A 222 31.89 3.03 9.80
CA ASP A 222 31.65 1.73 10.41
C ASP A 222 30.30 1.71 11.15
N TYR A 223 29.84 0.52 11.52
CA TYR A 223 28.67 0.36 12.36
C TYR A 223 28.78 1.14 13.68
N GLN A 224 27.64 1.68 14.11
CA GLN A 224 27.51 2.44 15.36
C GLN A 224 28.38 3.70 15.44
N THR A 225 28.85 4.20 14.30
CA THR A 225 29.53 5.50 14.19
C THR A 225 28.60 6.56 13.62
N ASP A 226 29.00 7.83 13.68
CA ASP A 226 28.16 8.96 13.27
C ASP A 226 27.62 8.82 11.84
N GLY A 227 28.38 8.22 10.91
CA GLY A 227 27.99 8.02 9.51
C GLY A 227 27.10 6.80 9.25
N HIS A 228 26.74 6.03 10.28
CA HIS A 228 25.83 4.89 10.17
C HIS A 228 24.38 5.32 10.42
N VAL A 229 23.64 5.52 9.34
CA VAL A 229 22.25 6.00 9.34
C VAL A 229 21.30 4.82 9.13
N TRP A 230 20.40 4.62 10.07
CA TRP A 230 19.36 3.59 10.05
C TRP A 230 18.26 3.95 11.06
N SER A 231 17.19 3.16 11.15
CA SER A 231 16.07 3.47 12.06
C SER A 231 16.44 3.50 13.55
N GLY A 232 17.49 2.78 13.98
CA GLY A 232 18.01 2.88 15.34
C GLY A 232 18.92 4.09 15.62
N ALA A 233 19.32 4.84 14.59
CA ALA A 233 20.15 6.04 14.69
C ALA A 233 19.68 7.13 13.71
N MET A 234 18.39 7.46 13.79
CA MET A 234 17.78 8.43 12.89
C MET A 234 18.37 9.82 13.04
N ARG A 235 18.42 10.52 11.90
CA ARG A 235 18.74 11.94 11.82
C ARG A 235 17.51 12.71 11.36
N ASP A 236 17.46 13.98 11.71
CA ASP A 236 16.42 14.87 11.22
C ASP A 236 16.68 15.30 9.76
N MET A 237 15.63 15.64 9.02
CA MET A 237 15.71 16.08 7.62
C MET A 237 16.66 17.27 7.40
N THR A 238 16.93 18.07 8.45
CA THR A 238 17.91 19.16 8.43
C THR A 238 19.32 18.70 8.04
N TYR A 239 19.70 17.44 8.29
CA TYR A 239 20.98 16.89 7.81
C TYR A 239 21.08 16.91 6.29
N ALA A 240 20.00 16.51 5.61
CA ALA A 240 19.95 16.52 4.16
C ALA A 240 19.87 17.94 3.60
N VAL A 241 19.01 18.79 4.18
CA VAL A 241 18.86 20.20 3.76
C VAL A 241 20.17 20.98 3.91
N THR A 242 20.99 20.67 4.92
CA THR A 242 22.29 21.33 5.13
C THR A 242 23.45 20.63 4.44
N GLY A 243 23.21 19.53 3.71
CA GLY A 243 24.25 18.82 2.96
C GLY A 243 25.23 18.01 3.82
N LYS A 244 24.90 17.74 5.10
CA LYS A 244 25.79 17.02 6.03
C LYS A 244 25.77 15.50 5.81
N GLY A 245 24.69 14.99 5.25
CA GLY A 245 24.43 13.56 5.04
C GLY A 245 22.95 13.33 4.80
N GLY A 246 22.56 12.08 4.63
CA GLY A 246 21.18 11.64 4.55
C GLY A 246 20.54 11.34 5.90
N PHE A 247 19.28 10.91 5.81
CA PHE A 247 18.45 10.48 6.93
C PHE A 247 17.50 9.36 6.50
N VAL A 248 16.99 8.59 7.46
CA VAL A 248 15.99 7.53 7.24
C VAL A 248 14.64 7.99 7.77
N SER A 249 13.59 7.77 6.99
CA SER A 249 12.19 7.90 7.38
C SER A 249 11.57 6.52 7.50
N VAL A 250 10.84 6.24 8.58
CA VAL A 250 10.02 5.03 8.75
C VAL A 250 8.58 5.38 8.41
N LEU A 251 7.94 4.56 7.59
CA LEU A 251 6.58 4.70 7.12
C LEU A 251 5.78 3.45 7.49
N GLY A 252 4.53 3.71 7.86
CA GLY A 252 3.57 2.70 8.25
C GLY A 252 3.42 2.58 9.76
N ASP A 253 2.28 2.05 10.17
CA ASP A 253 1.91 1.81 11.55
C ASP A 253 2.29 0.37 11.92
N ALA A 254 3.27 0.23 12.82
CA ALA A 254 3.78 -1.05 13.29
C ALA A 254 2.80 -1.81 14.19
N ASP A 255 1.78 -1.13 14.73
CA ASP A 255 0.76 -1.75 15.56
C ASP A 255 -0.30 -2.49 14.72
N ILE A 256 -0.29 -2.30 13.40
CA ILE A 256 -1.17 -3.01 12.47
C ILE A 256 -0.63 -4.43 12.21
N PRO A 257 -1.37 -5.50 12.57
CA PRO A 257 -1.00 -6.86 12.20
C PRO A 257 -0.94 -7.01 10.68
N ASP A 258 0.15 -7.61 10.20
CA ASP A 258 0.45 -7.72 8.77
C ASP A 258 0.36 -6.36 8.04
N GLY A 259 0.69 -5.27 8.73
CA GLY A 259 0.82 -3.93 8.17
C GLY A 259 1.92 -3.87 7.12
N LEU A 260 1.76 -3.02 6.10
CA LEU A 260 2.86 -2.72 5.19
C LEU A 260 3.73 -1.63 5.82
N LEU A 261 5.03 -1.88 5.87
CA LEU A 261 6.03 -1.00 6.45
C LEU A 261 7.07 -0.65 5.40
N ALA A 262 7.65 0.55 5.51
CA ALA A 262 8.76 0.95 4.66
C ALA A 262 9.77 1.84 5.40
N GLU A 263 11.04 1.65 5.09
CA GLU A 263 12.13 2.57 5.44
C GLU A 263 12.65 3.23 4.17
N VAL A 264 12.81 4.55 4.20
CA VAL A 264 13.33 5.32 3.07
C VAL A 264 14.52 6.15 3.52
N TYR A 265 15.68 5.85 2.95
CA TYR A 265 16.87 6.67 3.06
C TYR A 265 16.86 7.76 1.99
N THR A 266 17.02 9.02 2.41
CA THR A 266 17.11 10.20 1.55
C THR A 266 18.49 10.82 1.66
N PHE A 267 19.19 10.96 0.54
CA PHE A 267 20.56 11.50 0.47
C PHE A 267 20.64 12.74 -0.43
N PRO A 268 21.24 13.85 0.01
CA PRO A 268 21.29 15.11 -0.74
C PRO A 268 22.40 15.12 -1.80
N ALA A 269 22.29 14.27 -2.82
CA ALA A 269 23.35 13.96 -3.79
C ALA A 269 24.03 15.19 -4.44
N ASN A 270 23.30 16.29 -4.65
CA ASN A 270 23.81 17.50 -5.29
C ASN A 270 24.31 18.59 -4.32
N ALA A 271 24.20 18.36 -3.01
CA ALA A 271 24.52 19.37 -1.98
C ALA A 271 25.46 18.84 -0.88
N VAL A 272 26.06 17.66 -1.06
CA VAL A 272 26.89 17.02 -0.03
C VAL A 272 28.18 17.82 0.22
N GLN A 273 28.48 18.09 1.49
CA GLN A 273 29.71 18.79 1.90
C GLN A 273 30.95 17.88 1.94
N ASN A 274 30.75 16.57 2.13
CA ASN A 274 31.81 15.58 2.22
C ASN A 274 31.83 14.68 0.99
N ALA A 275 33.01 14.37 0.47
CA ALA A 275 33.19 13.35 -0.56
C ALA A 275 33.21 11.96 0.06
N GLY A 276 32.66 10.96 -0.63
CA GLY A 276 32.78 9.56 -0.27
C GLY A 276 31.50 8.77 -0.51
N ASP A 277 31.64 7.47 -0.74
CA ASP A 277 30.52 6.61 -1.11
C ASP A 277 29.58 6.34 0.07
N VAL A 278 28.32 6.04 -0.23
CA VAL A 278 27.35 5.54 0.74
C VAL A 278 27.17 4.04 0.52
N ALA A 279 27.67 3.24 1.45
CA ALA A 279 27.48 1.79 1.42
C ALA A 279 26.10 1.43 1.98
N LEU A 280 25.25 0.84 1.13
CA LEU A 280 23.89 0.43 1.47
C LEU A 280 23.83 -1.07 1.74
N SER A 281 23.19 -1.44 2.85
CA SER A 281 22.86 -2.82 3.16
C SER A 281 21.43 -2.94 3.69
N VAL A 282 20.82 -4.09 3.44
CA VAL A 282 19.58 -4.50 4.14
C VAL A 282 19.98 -5.55 5.14
N GLU A 283 19.44 -5.44 6.35
CA GLU A 283 19.68 -6.40 7.41
C GLU A 283 18.34 -6.96 7.89
N ALA A 284 18.35 -8.23 8.29
CA ALA A 284 17.22 -8.84 8.97
C ALA A 284 17.70 -9.49 10.27
N GLU A 285 17.18 -9.04 11.41
CA GLU A 285 17.44 -9.68 12.70
C GLU A 285 16.71 -11.02 12.77
N VAL A 286 17.38 -12.07 13.25
CA VAL A 286 16.72 -13.33 13.61
C VAL A 286 16.05 -13.14 14.97
N ALA A 287 14.73 -13.17 15.01
CA ALA A 287 13.92 -12.93 16.19
C ALA A 287 12.84 -13.99 16.35
N LEU A 288 12.22 -14.06 17.54
CA LEU A 288 11.21 -15.07 17.86
C LEU A 288 9.96 -14.99 16.98
N ASN A 289 9.70 -13.82 16.40
CA ASN A 289 8.59 -13.53 15.51
C ASN A 289 8.86 -13.92 14.04
N ASN A 290 10.11 -14.23 13.66
CA ASN A 290 10.48 -14.51 12.25
C ASN A 290 11.34 -15.76 12.03
N CYS A 291 11.91 -16.37 13.09
CA CYS A 291 12.80 -17.52 12.96
C CYS A 291 12.14 -18.74 12.32
N GLY A 292 12.89 -19.44 11.47
CA GLY A 292 12.41 -20.61 10.72
C GLY A 292 11.40 -20.30 9.61
N MET A 293 11.16 -19.02 9.31
CA MET A 293 10.22 -18.59 8.27
C MET A 293 10.92 -18.03 7.04
N GLU A 294 10.20 -18.01 5.93
CA GLU A 294 10.60 -17.23 4.75
C GLU A 294 9.98 -15.83 4.85
N ILE A 295 10.82 -14.81 4.77
CA ILE A 295 10.41 -13.39 4.81
C ILE A 295 10.71 -12.72 3.48
N GLU A 296 9.90 -11.73 3.12
CA GLU A 296 10.01 -11.02 1.86
C GLU A 296 10.07 -9.51 2.05
N ALA A 297 10.83 -8.86 1.18
CA ALA A 297 10.87 -7.41 1.07
C ALA A 297 10.96 -6.99 -0.41
N LYS A 298 10.65 -5.72 -0.66
CA LYS A 298 10.88 -5.08 -1.95
C LYS A 298 11.75 -3.85 -1.76
N THR A 299 12.75 -3.72 -2.61
CA THR A 299 13.58 -2.54 -2.68
C THR A 299 13.11 -1.62 -3.80
N LEU A 300 13.23 -0.32 -3.58
CA LEU A 300 13.00 0.72 -4.57
C LEU A 300 14.17 1.70 -4.55
N GLN A 301 14.57 2.20 -5.72
CA GLN A 301 15.66 3.16 -5.83
C GLN A 301 15.35 4.17 -6.94
N THR A 302 15.60 5.44 -6.64
CA THR A 302 15.56 6.54 -7.62
C THR A 302 16.72 7.48 -7.40
N PHE A 303 17.31 7.95 -8.48
CA PHE A 303 18.41 8.91 -8.47
C PHE A 303 17.96 10.21 -9.14
N SER A 304 18.11 11.33 -8.45
CA SER A 304 17.72 12.66 -8.94
C SER A 304 16.29 12.69 -9.53
N GLY A 305 15.36 11.97 -8.92
CA GLY A 305 13.95 11.90 -9.35
C GLY A 305 13.69 11.23 -10.69
N LYS A 306 14.63 10.43 -11.21
CA LYS A 306 14.47 9.62 -12.42
C LYS A 306 13.65 8.35 -12.15
N ASP A 307 13.56 7.49 -13.17
CA ASP A 307 12.84 6.23 -13.11
C ASP A 307 13.20 5.40 -11.86
N ILE A 308 12.18 4.75 -11.30
CA ILE A 308 12.33 3.91 -10.11
C ILE A 308 12.69 2.50 -10.53
N THR A 309 13.81 2.01 -10.03
CA THR A 309 14.21 0.60 -10.14
C THR A 309 13.69 -0.16 -8.92
N THR A 310 13.07 -1.32 -9.13
CA THR A 310 12.54 -2.16 -8.05
C THR A 310 13.11 -3.57 -8.10
N ARG A 311 13.37 -4.19 -6.94
CA ARG A 311 13.76 -5.60 -6.84
C ARG A 311 13.04 -6.28 -5.69
N THR A 312 12.63 -7.53 -5.88
CA THR A 312 12.07 -8.36 -4.80
C THR A 312 13.18 -9.16 -4.15
N LEU A 313 13.10 -9.29 -2.83
CA LEU A 313 13.98 -10.08 -2.00
C LEU A 313 13.15 -11.11 -1.24
N THR A 314 13.62 -12.35 -1.22
CA THR A 314 13.10 -13.43 -0.39
C THR A 314 14.26 -14.01 0.42
N LEU A 315 14.04 -14.22 1.71
CA LEU A 315 15.03 -14.68 2.67
C LEU A 315 14.49 -15.81 3.52
N SER A 316 15.23 -16.91 3.60
CA SER A 316 14.98 -17.96 4.59
C SER A 316 15.68 -17.59 5.90
N VAL A 317 14.90 -17.29 6.94
CA VAL A 317 15.41 -16.96 8.27
C VAL A 317 15.84 -18.25 8.99
N PRO A 318 17.05 -18.29 9.59
CA PRO A 318 17.48 -19.42 10.41
C PRO A 318 16.53 -19.76 11.56
N ASP A 319 16.74 -20.93 12.16
CA ASP A 319 16.02 -21.38 13.35
C ASP A 319 16.26 -20.45 14.57
N CYS A 320 15.38 -20.57 15.56
CA CYS A 320 15.34 -19.65 16.70
C CYS A 320 16.54 -19.77 17.66
N ASP A 321 17.42 -20.75 17.47
CA ASP A 321 18.69 -20.88 18.18
C ASP A 321 19.72 -19.82 17.74
N ALA A 322 19.54 -19.25 16.54
CA ALA A 322 20.31 -18.13 16.01
C ALA A 322 19.74 -16.75 16.37
N SER A 323 18.80 -16.67 17.30
CA SER A 323 18.17 -15.40 17.71
C SER A 323 19.19 -14.35 18.17
N GLY A 324 19.02 -13.11 17.69
CA GLY A 324 19.94 -11.99 17.88
C GLY A 324 21.08 -11.91 16.84
N ASN A 325 21.17 -12.86 15.91
CA ASN A 325 22.05 -12.74 14.75
C ASN A 325 21.38 -11.90 13.65
N PHE A 326 22.20 -11.38 12.73
CA PHE A 326 21.74 -10.58 11.60
C PHE A 326 22.11 -11.24 10.27
N LEU A 327 21.14 -11.32 9.36
CA LEU A 327 21.37 -11.62 7.96
C LEU A 327 21.67 -10.31 7.24
N VAL A 328 22.90 -10.15 6.74
CA VAL A 328 23.32 -8.92 6.04
C VAL A 328 23.31 -9.16 4.53
N LEU A 329 22.56 -8.33 3.82
CA LEU A 329 22.46 -8.35 2.36
C LEU A 329 23.08 -7.09 1.78
N ASN A 330 24.14 -7.31 0.99
CA ASN A 330 24.82 -6.26 0.25
C ASN A 330 24.41 -6.32 -1.23
N ASN A 331 24.63 -5.21 -1.95
CA ASN A 331 24.43 -5.11 -3.40
C ASN A 331 22.96 -5.26 -3.86
N LEU A 332 22.00 -4.97 -2.98
CA LEU A 332 20.58 -4.92 -3.34
C LEU A 332 20.21 -3.65 -4.12
N TYR A 333 21.03 -2.62 -3.97
CA TYR A 333 20.92 -1.33 -4.64
C TYR A 333 22.08 -1.13 -5.60
N GLU A 334 21.91 -0.23 -6.58
CA GLU A 334 23.03 0.32 -7.32
C GLU A 334 23.81 1.29 -6.42
N ASP A 335 25.14 1.31 -6.56
CA ASP A 335 26.02 2.11 -5.70
C ASP A 335 25.71 3.60 -5.83
N LEU A 336 25.53 4.28 -4.69
CA LEU A 336 25.48 5.74 -4.60
C LEU A 336 26.91 6.28 -4.67
N THR A 337 27.38 6.63 -5.87
CA THR A 337 28.69 7.29 -6.05
C THR A 337 28.56 8.79 -5.79
N VAL A 338 29.32 9.31 -4.82
CA VAL A 338 29.25 10.73 -4.42
C VAL A 338 30.49 11.47 -4.93
N ALA A 339 30.27 12.40 -5.86
CA ALA A 339 31.28 13.39 -6.22
C ALA A 339 31.02 14.69 -5.44
N ALA A 340 31.96 15.10 -4.58
CA ALA A 340 31.83 16.39 -3.89
C ALA A 340 31.90 17.56 -4.87
N THR A 341 31.04 18.54 -4.66
CA THR A 341 31.08 19.84 -5.35
C THR A 341 32.17 20.70 -4.71
N ASN A 342 33.30 20.87 -5.42
CA ASN A 342 34.35 21.84 -5.09
C ASN A 342 33.91 23.28 -5.40
#